data_AF-A0A843I2E2-F1
#
_entry.id   AF-A0A843I2E2-F1
#
_cell.length_a   1.000
_cell.length_b   1.000
_cell.length_c   1.000
_cell.angle_alpha   90.00
_cell.angle_beta   90.00
_cell.angle_gamma   90.00
#
_symmetry.space_group_name_H-M   'P 1'
#
loop_
_entity.id
_entity.type
_entity.pdbx_description
1 polymer ?
#
loop_
_entity_poly.entity_id
_entity_poly.type
_entity_poly.pdbx_seq_one_letter_code
_entity_poly.pdbx_strand_id
1 'polypeptide(L)'
;MELKEVIRNRRSVRSFSSTPIPKTILEEILLSANLAPSAGNLQARDFIIIEDKNIKEQLCAAALNQMFLIQAPVLIAVCANQKRIAPYGTRGKELYCIQDASAAVEHILLCAVDNGLEACWVGAFDQRIVSKILQIPPEIIPVALIPLGYSTKKSRFYVGGTGLENYSRIQDAIDDASGGDTVFVYSGVYNESILLNKSITLLGENQDTTLIIGSNESEIVHIDDTSAVFKRFTVDSQENEFINGIYISDSWAVHITETTVRSCEYGILITSSESLTISNNTLQNCSSGIIGVIVGNVTVSGNIIDGNGEGSGIEIQAAMFKNYIQRNSITNNTVGINLVFTLFTIIQENNLLQNQQQAFFTTSFFSKWQQNYWNTSRILPKIIPGQFGGMIIHKWIPFLNFDWKPAKAPYDIQG
;
A
#
# COMPACT_ATOMS: atom_id res chain seq x y z
N MET A 1 -14.23 4.00 8.74
CA MET A 1 -14.73 2.75 8.11
C MET A 1 -16.23 2.60 8.41
N GLU A 2 -16.95 1.70 7.73
CA GLU A 2 -18.33 1.36 8.12
C GLU A 2 -18.34 0.53 9.41
N LEU A 3 -19.26 0.79 10.34
CA LEU A 3 -19.24 0.15 11.68
C LEU A 3 -19.23 -1.38 11.63
N LYS A 4 -19.95 -1.99 10.68
CA LYS A 4 -19.98 -3.45 10.51
C LYS A 4 -18.61 -4.01 10.15
N GLU A 5 -17.83 -3.26 9.39
CA GLU A 5 -16.46 -3.61 9.00
C GLU A 5 -15.53 -3.51 10.20
N VAL A 6 -15.63 -2.45 10.99
CA VAL A 6 -14.87 -2.28 12.25
C VAL A 6 -15.09 -3.48 13.19
N ILE A 7 -16.36 -3.87 13.39
CA ILE A 7 -16.71 -5.02 14.23
C ILE A 7 -16.12 -6.32 13.67
N ARG A 8 -16.18 -6.51 12.35
CA ARG A 8 -15.61 -7.69 11.68
C ARG A 8 -14.10 -7.71 11.73
N ASN A 9 -13.42 -6.57 11.70
CA ASN A 9 -11.96 -6.48 11.66
C ASN A 9 -11.33 -6.49 13.06
N ARG A 10 -12.09 -6.19 14.11
CA ARG A 10 -11.59 -6.26 15.49
C ARG A 10 -11.08 -7.66 15.83
N ARG A 11 -9.80 -7.76 16.14
CA ARG A 11 -9.13 -9.00 16.58
C ARG A 11 -8.41 -8.77 17.91
N SER A 12 -7.90 -9.85 18.50
CA SER A 12 -7.02 -9.78 19.67
C SER A 12 -5.58 -9.90 19.19
N VAL A 13 -4.94 -8.76 18.95
CA VAL A 13 -3.56 -8.70 18.46
C VAL A 13 -2.58 -8.68 19.61
N ARG A 14 -1.54 -9.52 19.50
CA ARG A 14 -0.51 -9.73 20.52
C ARG A 14 0.90 -9.54 19.95
N SER A 15 1.01 -8.71 18.93
CA SER A 15 2.27 -8.43 18.23
C SER A 15 2.20 -7.00 17.72
N PHE A 16 3.04 -6.12 18.27
CA PHE A 16 2.97 -4.69 18.01
C PHE A 16 4.28 -4.16 17.44
N SER A 17 4.19 -3.12 16.61
CA SER A 17 5.35 -2.35 16.16
C SER A 17 5.71 -1.30 17.19
N SER A 18 6.93 -0.77 17.10
CA SER A 18 7.37 0.36 17.94
C SER A 18 6.88 1.73 17.45
N THR A 19 6.03 1.77 16.42
CA THR A 19 5.53 3.02 15.84
C THR A 19 4.68 3.78 16.88
N PRO A 20 5.03 5.04 17.20
CA PRO A 20 4.25 5.85 18.14
C PRO A 20 2.81 6.08 17.68
N ILE A 21 1.88 6.17 18.64
CA ILE A 21 0.49 6.53 18.36
C ILE A 21 0.37 8.06 18.38
N PRO A 22 -0.15 8.70 17.32
CA PRO A 22 -0.47 10.12 17.36
C PRO A 22 -1.37 10.47 18.53
N LYS A 23 -1.03 11.54 19.26
CA LYS A 23 -1.77 11.95 20.46
C LYS A 23 -3.26 12.19 20.18
N THR A 24 -3.58 12.74 19.01
CA THR A 24 -4.96 13.00 18.56
C THR A 24 -5.79 11.72 18.47
N ILE A 25 -5.22 10.64 17.93
CA ILE A 25 -5.88 9.32 17.84
C ILE A 25 -6.11 8.75 19.24
N LEU A 26 -5.11 8.86 20.14
CA LEU A 26 -5.26 8.39 21.51
C LEU A 26 -6.34 9.18 22.28
N GLU A 27 -6.40 10.50 22.10
CA GLU A 27 -7.44 11.36 22.66
C GLU A 27 -8.84 10.98 22.14
N GLU A 28 -8.98 10.66 20.86
CA GLU A 28 -10.22 10.20 20.23
C GLU A 28 -10.69 8.84 20.78
N ILE A 29 -9.77 7.89 20.94
CA ILE A 29 -10.05 6.58 21.54
C ILE A 29 -10.56 6.72 22.97
N LEU A 30 -9.93 7.59 23.77
CA LEU A 30 -10.35 7.84 25.15
C LEU A 30 -11.69 8.59 25.22
N LEU A 31 -11.95 9.52 24.31
CA LEU A 31 -13.24 10.18 24.19
C LEU A 31 -14.34 9.16 23.88
N SER A 32 -14.11 8.28 22.90
CA SER A 32 -15.03 7.21 22.52
C SER A 32 -15.27 6.24 23.68
N ALA A 33 -14.22 5.83 24.38
CA ALA A 33 -14.32 5.02 25.59
C ALA A 33 -15.19 5.69 26.66
N ASN A 34 -15.09 7.02 26.78
CA ASN A 34 -15.87 7.78 27.73
C ASN A 34 -17.31 8.08 27.28
N LEU A 35 -17.66 7.83 26.02
CA LEU A 35 -19.04 7.88 25.52
C LEU A 35 -19.75 6.52 25.64
N ALA A 36 -19.05 5.46 26.06
CA ALA A 36 -19.66 4.16 26.28
C ALA A 36 -20.83 4.23 27.27
N PRO A 37 -21.89 3.43 27.06
CA PRO A 37 -23.04 3.41 27.95
C PRO A 37 -22.60 3.13 29.40
N SER A 38 -23.25 3.79 30.36
CA SER A 38 -22.95 3.61 31.79
C SER A 38 -24.19 3.82 32.65
N ALA A 39 -24.24 3.18 33.81
CA ALA A 39 -25.36 3.30 34.73
C ALA A 39 -25.50 4.76 35.21
N GLY A 40 -26.68 5.35 34.94
CA GLY A 40 -26.97 6.74 35.27
C GLY A 40 -26.10 7.77 34.54
N ASN A 41 -25.41 7.37 33.46
CA ASN A 41 -24.36 8.15 32.81
C ASN A 41 -23.31 8.68 33.81
N LEU A 42 -23.07 7.95 34.89
CA LEU A 42 -22.07 8.33 35.89
C LEU A 42 -20.66 8.08 35.37
N GLN A 43 -20.51 7.32 34.28
CA GLN A 43 -19.22 7.00 33.67
C GLN A 43 -18.27 6.43 34.70
N ALA A 44 -18.67 5.39 35.46
CA ALA A 44 -17.91 4.82 36.58
C ALA A 44 -16.70 3.98 36.12
N ARG A 45 -15.85 4.59 35.30
CA ARG A 45 -14.66 4.06 34.66
C ARG A 45 -13.51 5.07 34.76
N ASP A 46 -12.30 4.58 34.88
CA ASP A 46 -11.08 5.40 34.83
C ASP A 46 -10.08 4.77 33.87
N PHE A 47 -9.29 5.60 33.19
CA PHE A 47 -8.29 5.17 32.23
C PHE A 47 -6.91 5.65 32.70
N ILE A 48 -5.97 4.73 32.86
CA ILE A 48 -4.57 5.05 33.14
C ILE A 48 -3.77 4.72 31.89
N ILE A 49 -3.12 5.72 31.31
CA ILE A 49 -2.28 5.58 30.11
C ILE A 49 -0.86 5.28 30.58
N ILE A 50 -0.28 4.20 30.07
CA ILE A 50 1.06 3.75 30.42
C ILE A 50 1.92 3.66 29.15
N GLU A 51 2.88 4.57 29.04
CA GLU A 51 3.92 4.57 27.99
C GLU A 51 5.29 4.15 28.55
N ASP A 52 5.51 4.35 29.86
CA ASP A 52 6.76 4.03 30.53
C ASP A 52 7.08 2.53 30.47
N LYS A 53 8.25 2.22 29.92
CA LYS A 53 8.70 0.85 29.69
C LYS A 53 8.88 0.06 30.99
N ASN A 54 9.40 0.68 32.05
CA ASN A 54 9.65 0.00 33.33
C ASN A 54 8.33 -0.37 34.01
N ILE A 55 7.31 0.49 33.90
CA ILE A 55 5.96 0.18 34.38
C ILE A 55 5.35 -0.96 33.56
N LYS A 56 5.48 -0.93 32.22
CA LYS A 56 5.01 -2.02 31.35
C LYS A 56 5.67 -3.36 31.66
N GLU A 57 6.97 -3.38 31.98
CA GLU A 57 7.68 -4.60 32.40
C GLU A 57 7.14 -5.18 33.71
N GLN A 58 6.86 -4.33 34.70
CA GLN A 58 6.24 -4.77 35.96
C GLN A 58 4.82 -5.30 35.74
N LEU A 59 4.02 -4.61 34.92
CA LEU A 59 2.66 -5.05 34.57
C LEU A 59 2.68 -6.37 33.79
N CYS A 60 3.67 -6.56 32.90
CA CYS A 60 3.86 -7.82 32.19
C CYS A 60 4.09 -8.98 33.16
N ALA A 61 4.95 -8.80 34.17
CA ALA A 61 5.17 -9.81 35.22
C ALA A 61 3.87 -10.11 36.00
N ALA A 62 3.06 -9.09 36.30
CA ALA A 62 1.76 -9.25 36.96
C ALA A 62 0.69 -9.92 36.06
N ALA A 63 0.89 -9.87 34.74
CA ALA A 63 -0.01 -10.39 33.71
C ALA A 63 0.54 -11.67 33.05
N LEU A 64 1.09 -12.59 33.86
CA LEU A 64 1.57 -13.90 33.42
C LEU A 64 2.70 -13.85 32.37
N ASN A 65 3.54 -12.81 32.41
CA ASN A 65 4.65 -12.59 31.47
C ASN A 65 4.22 -12.50 29.99
N GLN A 66 3.05 -11.91 29.74
CA GLN A 66 2.55 -11.64 28.40
C GLN A 66 3.35 -10.53 27.72
N MET A 67 4.49 -10.89 27.10
CA MET A 67 5.51 -9.96 26.58
C MET A 67 4.99 -8.92 25.57
N PHE A 68 3.87 -9.18 24.90
CA PHE A 68 3.25 -8.23 23.98
C PHE A 68 2.75 -6.94 24.68
N LEU A 69 2.54 -6.98 25.99
CA LEU A 69 2.24 -5.78 26.81
C LEU A 69 3.41 -4.77 26.82
N ILE A 70 4.65 -5.25 26.70
CA ILE A 70 5.84 -4.39 26.65
C ILE A 70 6.05 -3.85 25.23
N GLN A 71 5.72 -4.66 24.21
CA GLN A 71 5.90 -4.30 22.80
C GLN A 71 4.98 -3.16 22.37
N ALA A 72 3.73 -3.14 22.85
CA ALA A 72 2.79 -2.10 22.49
C ALA A 72 3.32 -0.70 22.89
N PRO A 73 3.25 0.30 22.00
CA PRO A 73 3.69 1.65 22.31
C PRO A 73 2.92 2.21 23.52
N VAL A 74 1.60 1.98 23.58
CA VAL A 74 0.72 2.40 24.68
C VAL A 74 0.05 1.19 25.32
N LEU A 75 -0.07 1.21 26.64
CA LEU A 75 -0.90 0.29 27.42
C LEU A 75 -1.95 1.12 28.18
N ILE A 76 -3.23 0.76 28.09
CA ILE A 76 -4.31 1.43 28.83
C ILE A 76 -4.82 0.47 29.91
N ALA A 77 -4.72 0.87 31.18
CA ALA A 77 -5.41 0.16 32.25
C ALA A 77 -6.82 0.77 32.42
N VAL A 78 -7.84 -0.04 32.14
CA VAL A 78 -9.24 0.35 32.30
C VAL A 78 -9.72 -0.13 33.65
N CYS A 79 -10.22 0.79 34.46
CA CYS A 79 -10.61 0.54 35.83
C CYS A 79 -12.09 0.84 36.07
N ALA A 80 -12.74 0.09 36.95
CA ALA A 80 -14.08 0.32 37.45
C ALA A 80 -14.03 1.18 38.72
N ASN A 81 -14.82 2.25 38.79
CA ASN A 81 -14.83 3.20 39.90
C ASN A 81 -16.03 2.96 40.83
N GLN A 82 -15.81 2.24 41.94
CA GLN A 82 -16.87 1.90 42.89
C GLN A 82 -17.37 3.10 43.69
N LYS A 83 -16.54 4.14 43.83
CA LYS A 83 -16.93 5.39 44.51
C LYS A 83 -17.95 6.16 43.67
N ARG A 84 -17.72 6.25 42.35
CA ARG A 84 -18.59 7.00 41.43
C ARG A 84 -19.96 6.34 41.28
N ILE A 85 -20.01 5.01 41.25
CA ILE A 85 -21.27 4.25 41.11
C ILE A 85 -22.03 4.04 42.43
N ALA A 86 -21.49 4.52 43.56
CA ALA A 86 -22.04 4.29 44.89
C ALA A 86 -23.54 4.62 45.09
N PRO A 87 -24.15 5.61 44.39
CA PRO A 87 -25.59 5.87 44.48
C PRO A 87 -26.48 4.67 44.11
N TYR A 88 -25.97 3.71 43.34
CA TYR A 88 -26.68 2.46 42.97
C TYR A 88 -26.51 1.33 44.00
N GLY A 89 -25.92 1.62 45.17
CA GLY A 89 -25.74 0.68 46.26
C GLY A 89 -24.81 -0.49 45.92
N THR A 90 -25.02 -1.63 46.59
CA THR A 90 -24.19 -2.84 46.44
C THR A 90 -24.12 -3.30 44.98
N ARG A 91 -25.26 -3.35 44.28
CA ARG A 91 -25.33 -3.77 42.89
C ARG A 91 -24.54 -2.84 41.96
N GLY A 92 -24.52 -1.54 42.26
CA GLY A 92 -23.67 -0.57 41.56
C GLY A 92 -22.19 -0.95 41.64
N LYS A 93 -21.71 -1.20 42.88
CA LYS A 93 -20.29 -1.44 43.18
C LYS A 93 -19.79 -2.82 42.76
N GLU A 94 -20.65 -3.83 42.74
CA GLU A 94 -20.25 -5.21 42.45
C GLU A 94 -20.50 -5.62 40.99
N LEU A 95 -21.41 -4.94 40.28
CA LEU A 95 -21.79 -5.30 38.92
C LEU A 95 -21.70 -4.13 37.94
N TYR A 96 -22.40 -3.02 38.21
CA TYR A 96 -22.57 -1.97 37.20
C TYR A 96 -21.25 -1.30 36.84
N CYS A 97 -20.36 -1.00 37.79
CA CYS A 97 -19.07 -0.42 37.45
C CYS A 97 -18.19 -1.33 36.58
N ILE A 98 -18.32 -2.65 36.72
CA ILE A 98 -17.60 -3.61 35.87
C ILE A 98 -18.19 -3.59 34.45
N GLN A 99 -19.52 -3.52 34.32
CA GLN A 99 -20.21 -3.38 33.04
C GLN A 99 -19.85 -2.06 32.34
N ASP A 100 -19.83 -0.94 33.08
CA ASP A 100 -19.45 0.38 32.60
C ASP A 100 -18.02 0.40 32.05
N ALA A 101 -17.08 -0.21 32.79
CA ALA A 101 -15.68 -0.36 32.36
C ALA A 101 -15.56 -1.30 31.15
N SER A 102 -16.33 -2.39 31.12
CA SER A 102 -16.32 -3.36 30.02
C SER A 102 -16.85 -2.78 28.72
N ALA A 103 -17.93 -1.99 28.79
CA ALA A 103 -18.46 -1.27 27.63
C ALA A 103 -17.46 -0.25 27.09
N ALA A 104 -16.71 0.41 27.98
CA ALA A 104 -15.64 1.31 27.58
C ALA A 104 -14.47 0.59 26.90
N VAL A 105 -14.10 -0.62 27.37
CA VAL A 105 -13.11 -1.44 26.67
C VAL A 105 -13.58 -1.75 25.24
N GLU A 106 -14.84 -2.15 25.04
CA GLU A 106 -15.33 -2.44 23.68
C GLU A 106 -15.23 -1.21 22.77
N HIS A 107 -15.61 -0.02 23.25
CA HIS A 107 -15.41 1.23 22.49
C HIS A 107 -13.93 1.50 22.18
N ILE A 108 -13.01 1.23 23.12
CA ILE A 108 -11.56 1.35 22.86
C ILE A 108 -11.16 0.42 21.71
N LEU A 109 -11.59 -0.84 21.74
CA LEU A 109 -11.22 -1.84 20.74
C LEU A 109 -11.76 -1.49 19.34
N LEU A 110 -13.00 -1.00 19.24
CA LEU A 110 -13.60 -0.61 17.96
C LEU A 110 -12.98 0.69 17.43
N CYS A 111 -12.79 1.69 18.28
CA CYS A 111 -12.18 2.97 17.86
C CYS A 111 -10.71 2.80 17.47
N ALA A 112 -9.99 1.86 18.09
CA ALA A 112 -8.65 1.47 17.65
C ALA A 112 -8.65 0.99 16.19
N VAL A 113 -9.53 0.05 15.85
CA VAL A 113 -9.63 -0.51 14.48
C VAL A 113 -10.01 0.57 13.47
N ASP A 114 -10.97 1.43 13.79
CA ASP A 114 -11.39 2.53 12.90
C ASP A 114 -10.25 3.52 12.63
N ASN A 115 -9.29 3.63 13.55
CA ASN A 115 -8.08 4.44 13.42
C ASN A 115 -6.86 3.64 12.90
N GLY A 116 -7.06 2.43 12.37
CA GLY A 116 -5.97 1.60 11.83
C GLY A 116 -5.00 1.04 12.90
N LEU A 117 -5.41 1.07 14.17
CA LEU A 117 -4.69 0.49 15.29
C LEU A 117 -5.26 -0.87 15.67
N GLU A 118 -4.45 -1.62 16.40
CA GLU A 118 -4.78 -2.95 16.88
C GLU A 118 -4.67 -3.00 18.39
N ALA A 119 -5.44 -3.89 19.01
CA ALA A 119 -5.50 -4.00 20.47
C ALA A 119 -5.83 -5.41 20.94
N CYS A 120 -5.71 -5.64 22.25
CA CYS A 120 -6.16 -6.88 22.89
C CYS A 120 -6.79 -6.60 24.25
N TRP A 121 -7.93 -7.22 24.54
CA TRP A 121 -8.43 -7.29 25.91
C TRP A 121 -7.57 -8.27 26.72
N VAL A 122 -6.86 -7.80 27.73
CA VAL A 122 -6.16 -8.67 28.70
C VAL A 122 -6.83 -8.60 30.06
N GLY A 123 -7.54 -9.67 30.41
CA GLY A 123 -8.12 -9.88 31.76
C GLY A 123 -7.29 -10.82 32.64
N ALA A 124 -6.27 -11.48 32.09
CA ALA A 124 -5.44 -12.44 32.81
C ALA A 124 -4.25 -11.72 33.50
N PHE A 125 -4.48 -11.20 34.71
CA PHE A 125 -3.46 -10.57 35.56
C PHE A 125 -3.83 -10.65 37.05
N ASP A 126 -2.85 -10.51 37.96
CA ASP A 126 -3.14 -10.33 39.39
C ASP A 126 -3.54 -8.87 39.67
N GLN A 127 -4.83 -8.66 39.92
CA GLN A 127 -5.41 -7.34 40.17
C GLN A 127 -4.72 -6.59 41.32
N ARG A 128 -4.33 -7.27 42.40
CA ARG A 128 -3.72 -6.62 43.57
C ARG A 128 -2.32 -6.10 43.24
N ILE A 129 -1.58 -6.86 42.45
CA ILE A 129 -0.24 -6.46 42.00
C ILE A 129 -0.37 -5.27 41.03
N VAL A 130 -1.29 -5.32 40.07
CA VAL A 130 -1.56 -4.20 39.15
C VAL A 130 -1.96 -2.93 39.92
N SER A 131 -2.87 -3.03 40.89
CA SER A 131 -3.24 -1.89 41.74
C SER A 131 -2.05 -1.29 42.49
N LYS A 132 -1.14 -2.13 42.99
CA LYS A 132 0.07 -1.65 43.68
C LYS A 132 1.04 -0.95 42.74
N ILE A 133 1.29 -1.51 41.55
CA ILE A 133 2.19 -0.92 40.54
C ILE A 133 1.67 0.45 40.10
N LEU A 134 0.37 0.54 39.81
CA LEU A 134 -0.26 1.76 39.30
C LEU A 134 -0.76 2.71 40.39
N GLN A 135 -0.50 2.40 41.67
CA GLN A 135 -0.92 3.19 42.83
C GLN A 135 -2.43 3.48 42.86
N ILE A 136 -3.23 2.48 42.48
CA ILE A 136 -4.69 2.59 42.38
C ILE A 136 -5.32 2.48 43.78
N PRO A 137 -6.23 3.40 44.15
CA PRO A 137 -6.88 3.38 45.46
C PRO A 137 -7.87 2.19 45.60
N PRO A 138 -8.21 1.77 46.83
CA PRO A 138 -9.03 0.58 47.09
C PRO A 138 -10.42 0.59 46.43
N GLU A 139 -11.00 1.76 46.20
CA GLU A 139 -12.33 1.91 45.59
C GLU A 139 -12.32 1.84 44.06
N ILE A 140 -11.14 1.63 43.46
CA ILE A 140 -10.96 1.53 42.01
C ILE A 140 -10.39 0.14 41.70
N ILE A 141 -11.03 -0.57 40.77
CA ILE A 141 -10.72 -1.95 40.43
C ILE A 141 -10.18 -2.00 39.00
N PRO A 142 -8.93 -2.43 38.76
CA PRO A 142 -8.46 -2.74 37.42
C PRO A 142 -9.30 -3.85 36.80
N VAL A 143 -9.90 -3.60 35.63
CA VAL A 143 -10.76 -4.55 34.91
C VAL A 143 -10.02 -5.17 33.73
N ALA A 144 -9.27 -4.35 32.98
CA ALA A 144 -8.54 -4.81 31.81
C ALA A 144 -7.24 -4.02 31.58
N LEU A 145 -6.25 -4.69 31.03
CA LEU A 145 -5.07 -4.08 30.43
C LEU A 145 -5.21 -4.17 28.90
N ILE A 146 -5.13 -3.02 28.22
CA ILE A 146 -5.34 -2.92 26.77
C ILE A 146 -4.05 -2.43 26.10
N PRO A 147 -3.16 -3.33 25.64
CA PRO A 147 -2.09 -2.95 24.75
C PRO A 147 -2.69 -2.40 23.45
N LEU A 148 -2.17 -1.28 22.98
CA LEU A 148 -2.65 -0.54 21.83
C LEU A 148 -1.46 -0.15 20.94
N GLY A 149 -1.58 -0.35 19.63
CA GLY A 149 -0.58 0.06 18.65
C GLY A 149 -0.78 -0.57 17.28
N TYR A 150 0.12 -0.30 16.34
CA TYR A 150 0.06 -0.93 15.02
C TYR A 150 0.56 -2.38 15.09
N SER A 151 -0.14 -3.32 14.45
CA SER A 151 0.26 -4.73 14.41
C SER A 151 1.58 -4.94 13.67
N THR A 152 2.42 -5.87 14.13
CA THR A 152 3.55 -6.44 13.36
C THR A 152 3.19 -7.73 12.63
N LYS A 153 2.02 -8.31 12.93
CA LYS A 153 1.57 -9.56 12.32
C LYS A 153 0.94 -9.25 10.97
N LYS A 154 1.67 -9.51 9.89
CA LYS A 154 1.11 -9.57 8.53
C LYS A 154 0.25 -10.82 8.43
N SER A 155 -1.03 -10.65 8.17
CA SER A 155 -1.93 -11.75 7.85
C SER A 155 -1.75 -12.15 6.38
N ARG A 156 -2.02 -13.42 6.09
CA ARG A 156 -2.07 -13.94 4.72
C ARG A 156 -3.47 -14.44 4.43
N PHE A 157 -4.08 -13.84 3.41
CA PHE A 157 -5.34 -14.27 2.83
C PHE A 157 -5.04 -15.10 1.59
N TYR A 158 -5.87 -16.10 1.32
CA TYR A 158 -5.64 -17.04 0.21
C TYR A 158 -6.85 -17.01 -0.72
N VAL A 159 -6.61 -16.82 -2.01
CA VAL A 159 -7.64 -16.80 -3.06
C VAL A 159 -7.43 -17.96 -4.01
N GLY A 160 -8.49 -18.67 -4.36
CA GLY A 160 -8.45 -19.88 -5.21
C GLY A 160 -7.92 -21.11 -4.47
N GLY A 161 -7.35 -22.07 -5.19
CA GLY A 161 -6.81 -23.31 -4.60
C GLY A 161 -7.88 -24.21 -3.96
N THR A 162 -7.46 -25.13 -3.08
CA THR A 162 -8.35 -26.16 -2.47
C THR A 162 -8.59 -25.97 -0.97
N GLY A 163 -8.17 -24.84 -0.38
CA GLY A 163 -8.36 -24.57 1.03
C GLY A 163 -9.81 -24.24 1.35
N LEU A 164 -10.35 -24.81 2.43
CA LEU A 164 -11.77 -24.63 2.82
C LEU A 164 -12.15 -23.19 3.18
N GLU A 165 -11.17 -22.36 3.58
CA GLU A 165 -11.36 -20.95 3.95
C GLU A 165 -10.81 -19.99 2.88
N ASN A 166 -10.43 -20.49 1.71
CA ASN A 166 -9.91 -19.64 0.66
C ASN A 166 -11.05 -18.85 0.01
N TYR A 167 -10.76 -17.59 -0.30
CA TYR A 167 -11.68 -16.74 -1.04
C TYR A 167 -11.78 -17.24 -2.48
N SER A 168 -12.97 -17.15 -3.07
CA SER A 168 -13.16 -17.44 -4.50
C SER A 168 -12.80 -16.26 -5.40
N ARG A 169 -12.81 -15.04 -4.85
CA ARG A 169 -12.59 -13.78 -5.57
C ARG A 169 -11.43 -13.02 -4.94
N ILE A 170 -10.65 -12.35 -5.79
CA ILE A 170 -9.52 -11.55 -5.33
C ILE A 170 -10.01 -10.34 -4.54
N GLN A 171 -11.06 -9.66 -5.03
CA GLN A 171 -11.56 -8.44 -4.38
C GLN A 171 -12.05 -8.72 -2.95
N ASP A 172 -12.78 -9.82 -2.73
CA ASP A 172 -13.30 -10.16 -1.40
C ASP A 172 -12.16 -10.33 -0.37
N ALA A 173 -11.00 -10.87 -0.79
CA ALA A 173 -9.84 -10.99 0.08
C ALA A 173 -9.13 -9.64 0.34
N ILE A 174 -9.14 -8.74 -0.64
CA ILE A 174 -8.64 -7.36 -0.47
C ILE A 174 -9.54 -6.59 0.51
N ASP A 175 -10.85 -6.76 0.38
CA ASP A 175 -11.86 -6.11 1.22
C ASP A 175 -11.74 -6.54 2.70
N ASP A 176 -11.35 -7.80 2.97
CA ASP A 176 -11.10 -8.30 4.33
C ASP A 176 -9.67 -8.02 4.85
N ALA A 177 -8.72 -7.73 3.98
CA ALA A 177 -7.34 -7.43 4.36
C ALA A 177 -7.19 -6.05 5.01
N SER A 178 -6.15 -5.91 5.85
CA SER A 178 -5.74 -4.64 6.46
C SER A 178 -4.34 -4.23 5.96
N GLY A 179 -3.99 -2.95 6.15
CA GLY A 179 -2.69 -2.42 5.73
C GLY A 179 -1.52 -3.27 6.22
N GLY A 180 -0.60 -3.63 5.32
CA GLY A 180 0.56 -4.47 5.58
C GLY A 180 0.36 -5.97 5.35
N ASP A 181 -0.88 -6.42 5.15
CA ASP A 181 -1.21 -7.83 4.88
C ASP A 181 -0.76 -8.29 3.49
N THR A 182 -0.89 -9.59 3.24
CA THR A 182 -0.66 -10.20 1.93
C THR A 182 -1.89 -10.97 1.48
N VAL A 183 -2.37 -10.70 0.28
CA VAL A 183 -3.35 -11.53 -0.42
C VAL A 183 -2.56 -12.40 -1.40
N PHE A 184 -2.53 -13.70 -1.13
CA PHE A 184 -1.90 -14.70 -2.00
C PHE A 184 -2.96 -15.33 -2.91
N VAL A 185 -2.71 -15.32 -4.22
CA VAL A 185 -3.65 -15.81 -5.23
C VAL A 185 -3.05 -17.02 -5.93
N TYR A 186 -3.66 -18.18 -5.77
CA TYR A 186 -3.25 -19.41 -6.45
C TYR A 186 -3.42 -19.28 -7.96
N SER A 187 -2.66 -20.05 -8.73
CA SER A 187 -2.83 -20.18 -10.19
C SER A 187 -4.29 -20.46 -10.55
N GLY A 188 -4.78 -19.79 -11.59
CA GLY A 188 -6.18 -19.79 -11.98
C GLY A 188 -6.50 -18.62 -12.91
N VAL A 189 -7.74 -18.59 -13.39
CA VAL A 189 -8.29 -17.50 -14.18
C VAL A 189 -9.37 -16.79 -13.37
N TYR A 190 -9.14 -15.51 -13.11
CA TYR A 190 -10.00 -14.66 -12.30
C TYR A 190 -10.61 -13.58 -13.21
N ASN A 191 -11.91 -13.67 -13.45
CA ASN A 191 -12.64 -12.72 -14.32
C ASN A 191 -13.22 -11.62 -13.45
N GLU A 192 -12.43 -10.58 -13.19
CA GLU A 192 -12.69 -9.57 -12.17
C GLU A 192 -12.04 -8.24 -12.57
N SER A 193 -12.62 -7.13 -12.14
CA SER A 193 -11.91 -5.86 -12.01
C SER A 193 -11.56 -5.65 -10.55
N ILE A 194 -10.32 -5.25 -10.27
CA ILE A 194 -9.74 -5.19 -8.93
C ILE A 194 -9.47 -3.74 -8.54
N LEU A 195 -9.99 -3.33 -7.39
CA LEU A 195 -9.63 -2.08 -6.73
C LEU A 195 -8.70 -2.38 -5.55
N LEU A 196 -7.46 -1.92 -5.66
CA LEU A 196 -6.44 -2.02 -4.64
C LEU A 196 -6.25 -0.65 -3.98
N ASN A 197 -7.05 -0.40 -2.95
CA ASN A 197 -7.08 0.86 -2.19
C ASN A 197 -6.52 0.73 -0.75
N LYS A 198 -5.79 -0.36 -0.49
CA LYS A 198 -5.16 -0.65 0.80
C LYS A 198 -3.69 -0.98 0.59
N SER A 199 -2.83 -0.52 1.52
CA SER A 199 -1.38 -0.71 1.43
C SER A 199 -0.98 -2.17 1.76
N ILE A 200 -1.31 -3.11 0.88
CA ILE A 200 -1.09 -4.55 1.03
C ILE A 200 -0.16 -5.08 -0.06
N THR A 201 0.26 -6.34 0.08
CA THR A 201 0.89 -7.09 -1.02
C THR A 201 -0.13 -8.01 -1.68
N LEU A 202 -0.48 -7.74 -2.94
CA LEU A 202 -1.20 -8.66 -3.79
C LEU A 202 -0.19 -9.50 -4.59
N LEU A 203 -0.16 -10.80 -4.32
CA LEU A 203 0.87 -11.72 -4.81
C LEU A 203 0.21 -12.92 -5.50
N GLY A 204 0.42 -13.03 -6.81
CA GLY A 204 0.07 -14.23 -7.55
C GLY A 204 1.10 -15.34 -7.33
N GLU A 205 0.66 -16.59 -7.46
CA GLU A 205 1.52 -17.75 -7.35
C GLU A 205 2.60 -17.73 -8.45
N ASN A 206 2.20 -17.43 -9.68
CA ASN A 206 3.08 -17.39 -10.84
C ASN A 206 2.47 -16.53 -11.96
N GLN A 207 3.26 -15.60 -12.52
CA GLN A 207 2.79 -14.67 -13.56
C GLN A 207 2.19 -15.36 -14.79
N ASP A 208 2.69 -16.55 -15.16
CA ASP A 208 2.26 -17.28 -16.37
C ASP A 208 0.93 -18.03 -16.17
N THR A 209 0.47 -18.18 -14.92
CA THR A 209 -0.66 -19.06 -14.58
C THR A 209 -1.67 -18.44 -13.61
N THR A 210 -1.38 -17.28 -13.02
CA THR A 210 -2.32 -16.50 -12.21
C THR A 210 -2.84 -15.32 -13.05
N LEU A 211 -3.95 -15.53 -13.76
CA LEU A 211 -4.49 -14.61 -14.76
C LEU A 211 -5.66 -13.80 -14.18
N ILE A 212 -5.61 -12.48 -14.32
CA ILE A 212 -6.73 -11.57 -14.11
C ILE A 212 -7.23 -11.11 -15.48
N ILE A 213 -8.45 -11.47 -15.82
CA ILE A 213 -9.10 -11.13 -17.08
C ILE A 213 -10.08 -9.99 -16.84
N GLY A 214 -9.92 -8.93 -17.64
CA GLY A 214 -10.75 -7.73 -17.57
C GLY A 214 -12.24 -8.03 -17.70
N SER A 215 -13.05 -7.36 -16.88
CA SER A 215 -14.50 -7.31 -17.04
C SER A 215 -14.91 -6.06 -17.87
N ASN A 216 -16.20 -5.80 -18.09
CA ASN A 216 -16.69 -4.69 -18.95
C ASN A 216 -16.46 -3.26 -18.37
N GLU A 217 -15.37 -3.04 -17.63
CA GLU A 217 -14.98 -1.79 -16.97
C GLU A 217 -13.86 -1.08 -17.74
N SER A 218 -13.52 0.15 -17.35
CA SER A 218 -12.43 0.94 -17.97
C SER A 218 -11.02 0.45 -17.62
N GLU A 219 -10.87 -0.34 -16.55
CA GLU A 219 -9.60 -0.93 -16.14
C GLU A 219 -9.75 -2.31 -15.47
N ILE A 220 -8.68 -3.10 -15.54
CA ILE A 220 -8.64 -4.45 -14.92
C ILE A 220 -8.15 -4.36 -13.48
N VAL A 221 -7.07 -3.60 -13.25
CA VAL A 221 -6.52 -3.36 -11.91
C VAL A 221 -6.38 -1.87 -11.69
N HIS A 222 -7.09 -1.34 -10.70
CA HIS A 222 -6.98 0.04 -10.25
C HIS A 222 -6.27 0.08 -8.89
N ILE A 223 -5.13 0.77 -8.83
CA ILE A 223 -4.37 1.03 -7.60
C ILE A 223 -4.58 2.50 -7.25
N ASP A 224 -5.30 2.76 -6.16
CA ASP A 224 -5.78 4.11 -5.82
C ASP A 224 -5.49 4.45 -4.35
N ASP A 225 -5.05 5.69 -4.09
CA ASP A 225 -4.76 6.24 -2.75
C ASP A 225 -4.00 5.26 -1.82
N THR A 226 -2.94 4.62 -2.33
CA THR A 226 -2.28 3.56 -1.59
C THR A 226 -0.78 3.41 -1.86
N SER A 227 -0.14 2.49 -1.12
CA SER A 227 1.26 2.07 -1.26
C SER A 227 1.41 0.56 -1.41
N ALA A 228 0.61 0.01 -2.31
CA ALA A 228 0.48 -1.42 -2.51
C ALA A 228 1.63 -2.03 -3.33
N VAL A 229 1.82 -3.34 -3.16
CA VAL A 229 2.73 -4.17 -3.97
C VAL A 229 1.88 -5.11 -4.81
N PHE A 230 2.03 -5.06 -6.14
CA PHE A 230 1.36 -5.95 -7.10
C PHE A 230 2.41 -6.79 -7.82
N LYS A 231 2.32 -8.11 -7.73
CA LYS A 231 3.32 -8.98 -8.36
C LYS A 231 2.83 -10.37 -8.74
N ARG A 232 3.43 -10.94 -9.79
CA ARG A 232 3.23 -12.31 -10.27
C ARG A 232 1.85 -12.62 -10.83
N PHE A 233 1.35 -11.71 -11.65
CA PHE A 233 0.11 -11.90 -12.39
C PHE A 233 0.32 -11.76 -13.89
N THR A 234 -0.59 -12.35 -14.66
CA THR A 234 -0.91 -11.87 -16.01
C THR A 234 -2.20 -11.05 -15.92
N VAL A 235 -2.18 -9.82 -16.42
CA VAL A 235 -3.33 -8.94 -16.57
C VAL A 235 -3.63 -8.82 -18.07
N ASP A 236 -4.84 -9.16 -18.49
CA ASP A 236 -5.18 -9.32 -19.90
C ASP A 236 -6.62 -8.91 -20.18
N SER A 237 -6.80 -7.98 -21.13
CA SER A 237 -8.12 -7.50 -21.55
C SER A 237 -8.78 -8.37 -22.62
N GLN A 238 -8.08 -9.41 -23.11
CA GLN A 238 -8.53 -10.29 -24.19
C GLN A 238 -8.88 -9.54 -25.48
N GLU A 239 -7.93 -8.74 -25.97
CA GLU A 239 -8.03 -7.95 -27.21
C GLU A 239 -9.07 -6.82 -27.14
N ASN A 240 -9.44 -6.39 -25.94
CA ASN A 240 -10.20 -5.16 -25.75
C ASN A 240 -9.25 -3.97 -25.55
N GLU A 241 -8.99 -3.25 -26.64
CA GLU A 241 -8.10 -2.09 -26.71
C GLU A 241 -8.67 -0.82 -26.06
N PHE A 242 -9.84 -0.89 -25.41
CA PHE A 242 -10.45 0.23 -24.69
C PHE A 242 -10.38 0.08 -23.16
N ILE A 243 -9.67 -0.95 -22.68
CA ILE A 243 -9.52 -1.24 -21.25
C ILE A 243 -8.06 -1.08 -20.86
N ASN A 244 -7.81 -0.33 -19.79
CA ASN A 244 -6.49 -0.22 -19.20
C ASN A 244 -6.12 -1.49 -18.43
N GLY A 245 -4.89 -1.98 -18.59
CA GLY A 245 -4.41 -3.13 -17.82
C GLY A 245 -4.31 -2.79 -16.34
N ILE A 246 -3.34 -1.93 -16.01
CA ILE A 246 -3.16 -1.44 -14.64
C ILE A 246 -3.22 0.08 -14.65
N TYR A 247 -4.16 0.64 -13.88
CA TYR A 247 -4.26 2.07 -13.64
C TYR A 247 -3.79 2.40 -12.22
N ILE A 248 -2.86 3.36 -12.08
CA ILE A 248 -2.38 3.87 -10.80
C ILE A 248 -2.77 5.35 -10.68
N SER A 249 -3.55 5.69 -9.66
CA SER A 249 -3.93 7.08 -9.35
C SER A 249 -3.63 7.43 -7.90
N ASP A 250 -3.24 8.70 -7.69
CA ASP A 250 -3.10 9.33 -6.37
C ASP A 250 -2.33 8.48 -5.34
N SER A 251 -1.36 7.68 -5.81
CA SER A 251 -0.69 6.64 -5.02
C SER A 251 0.79 6.94 -4.83
N TRP A 252 1.39 6.36 -3.80
CA TRP A 252 2.78 6.57 -3.43
C TRP A 252 3.48 5.25 -3.11
N ALA A 253 4.76 5.10 -3.46
CA ALA A 253 5.53 3.88 -3.12
C ALA A 253 4.91 2.56 -3.63
N VAL A 254 4.21 2.60 -4.76
CA VAL A 254 3.67 1.39 -5.40
C VAL A 254 4.78 0.62 -6.11
N HIS A 255 4.74 -0.70 -5.98
CA HIS A 255 5.65 -1.61 -6.66
C HIS A 255 4.87 -2.57 -7.56
N ILE A 256 5.12 -2.51 -8.87
CA ILE A 256 4.60 -3.48 -9.86
C ILE A 256 5.79 -4.30 -10.36
N THR A 257 5.81 -5.60 -10.07
CA THR A 257 6.96 -6.44 -10.38
C THR A 257 6.57 -7.84 -10.87
N GLU A 258 7.38 -8.45 -11.73
CA GLU A 258 7.18 -9.84 -12.18
C GLU A 258 5.74 -10.03 -12.70
N THR A 259 5.26 -9.11 -13.54
CA THR A 259 3.89 -9.09 -14.04
C THR A 259 3.87 -9.00 -15.56
N THR A 260 3.00 -9.76 -16.19
CA THR A 260 2.68 -9.60 -17.62
C THR A 260 1.42 -8.76 -17.76
N VAL A 261 1.44 -7.73 -18.60
CA VAL A 261 0.25 -6.97 -18.99
C VAL A 261 0.13 -6.99 -20.51
N ARG A 262 -1.03 -7.33 -21.05
CA ARG A 262 -1.18 -7.48 -22.50
C ARG A 262 -2.56 -7.17 -23.05
N SER A 263 -2.59 -6.84 -24.33
CA SER A 263 -3.81 -6.64 -25.13
C SER A 263 -4.67 -5.42 -24.73
N CYS A 264 -4.16 -4.54 -23.88
CA CYS A 264 -4.87 -3.39 -23.29
C CYS A 264 -4.72 -2.09 -24.10
N GLU A 265 -5.51 -1.06 -23.78
CA GLU A 265 -5.24 0.31 -24.27
C GLU A 265 -3.87 0.79 -23.76
N TYR A 266 -3.76 0.95 -22.45
CA TYR A 266 -2.51 1.18 -21.74
C TYR A 266 -2.16 -0.06 -20.93
N GLY A 267 -0.94 -0.59 -21.09
CA GLY A 267 -0.47 -1.66 -20.22
C GLY A 267 -0.43 -1.17 -18.76
N ILE A 268 0.31 -0.08 -18.51
CA ILE A 268 0.30 0.60 -17.21
C ILE A 268 0.08 2.10 -17.43
N LEU A 269 -1.04 2.62 -16.92
CA LEU A 269 -1.36 4.04 -16.86
C LEU A 269 -1.12 4.57 -15.44
N ILE A 270 -0.48 5.73 -15.32
CA ILE A 270 -0.14 6.35 -14.03
C ILE A 270 -0.53 7.81 -14.06
N THR A 271 -1.27 8.27 -13.06
CA THR A 271 -1.64 9.67 -12.88
C THR A 271 -1.38 10.13 -11.45
N SER A 272 -0.85 11.35 -11.29
CA SER A 272 -0.75 12.03 -9.99
C SER A 272 -0.08 11.20 -8.87
N SER A 273 0.92 10.39 -9.23
CA SER A 273 1.50 9.38 -8.33
C SER A 273 3.02 9.52 -8.23
N GLU A 274 3.59 9.10 -7.10
CA GLU A 274 5.02 9.26 -6.83
C GLU A 274 5.73 8.06 -6.20
N SER A 275 7.05 8.03 -6.33
CA SER A 275 7.92 7.00 -5.73
C SER A 275 7.61 5.59 -6.22
N LEU A 276 7.32 5.43 -7.51
CA LEU A 276 6.87 4.17 -8.09
C LEU A 276 8.05 3.31 -8.56
N THR A 277 7.92 1.99 -8.41
CA THR A 277 8.83 1.01 -9.02
C THR A 277 8.07 0.09 -9.96
N ILE A 278 8.43 0.13 -11.23
CA ILE A 278 7.89 -0.75 -12.28
C ILE A 278 9.06 -1.56 -12.79
N SER A 279 9.19 -2.80 -12.33
CA SER A 279 10.38 -3.59 -12.65
C SER A 279 10.15 -5.06 -12.95
N ASN A 280 10.89 -5.58 -13.93
CA ASN A 280 10.79 -6.97 -14.37
C ASN A 280 9.36 -7.33 -14.76
N ASN A 281 8.73 -6.47 -15.57
CA ASN A 281 7.40 -6.73 -16.12
C ASN A 281 7.51 -6.94 -17.63
N THR A 282 6.55 -7.66 -18.19
CA THR A 282 6.38 -7.81 -19.64
C THR A 282 5.12 -7.08 -20.07
N LEU A 283 5.25 -6.04 -20.90
CA LEU A 283 4.12 -5.27 -21.45
C LEU A 283 4.08 -5.45 -22.96
N GLN A 284 3.02 -6.09 -23.48
CA GLN A 284 2.98 -6.49 -24.88
C GLN A 284 1.61 -6.34 -25.53
N ASN A 285 1.61 -6.01 -26.82
CA ASN A 285 0.40 -5.88 -27.63
C ASN A 285 -0.64 -4.91 -27.04
N CYS A 286 -0.21 -3.87 -26.33
CA CYS A 286 -1.09 -2.79 -25.90
C CYS A 286 -1.05 -1.63 -26.90
N SER A 287 -1.99 -0.67 -26.84
CA SER A 287 -1.88 0.56 -27.64
C SER A 287 -0.65 1.37 -27.20
N SER A 288 -0.39 1.47 -25.89
CA SER A 288 0.91 1.90 -25.33
C SER A 288 1.33 1.03 -24.15
N GLY A 289 2.64 0.91 -23.93
CA GLY A 289 3.21 0.11 -22.84
C GLY A 289 2.99 0.77 -21.47
N ILE A 290 3.82 1.75 -21.14
CA ILE A 290 3.75 2.50 -19.88
C ILE A 290 3.51 3.98 -20.19
N ILE A 291 2.48 4.58 -19.60
CA ILE A 291 2.24 6.02 -19.65
C ILE A 291 2.17 6.57 -18.22
N GLY A 292 3.03 7.54 -17.90
CA GLY A 292 2.95 8.30 -16.66
C GLY A 292 2.66 9.77 -16.91
N VAL A 293 1.61 10.30 -16.28
CA VAL A 293 1.19 11.70 -16.35
C VAL A 293 1.22 12.32 -14.96
N ILE A 294 1.99 13.40 -14.80
CA ILE A 294 2.18 14.07 -13.50
C ILE A 294 2.73 13.05 -12.49
N VAL A 295 3.96 12.60 -12.73
CA VAL A 295 4.62 11.59 -11.91
C VAL A 295 5.90 12.11 -11.28
N GLY A 296 6.25 11.59 -10.10
CA GLY A 296 7.49 11.93 -9.39
C GLY A 296 8.26 10.68 -8.96
N ASN A 297 9.59 10.70 -9.04
CA ASN A 297 10.43 9.62 -8.49
C ASN A 297 10.07 8.22 -9.03
N VAL A 298 9.87 8.09 -10.35
CA VAL A 298 9.51 6.80 -10.98
C VAL A 298 10.75 6.05 -11.43
N THR A 299 10.85 4.77 -11.06
CA THR A 299 11.87 3.85 -11.57
C THR A 299 11.22 2.80 -12.46
N VAL A 300 11.57 2.82 -13.74
CA VAL A 300 11.18 1.81 -14.74
C VAL A 300 12.43 1.01 -15.10
N SER A 301 12.51 -0.26 -14.66
CA SER A 301 13.72 -1.05 -14.89
C SER A 301 13.55 -2.54 -15.08
N GLY A 302 14.31 -3.15 -15.99
CA GLY A 302 14.26 -4.59 -16.22
C GLY A 302 13.02 -5.06 -16.98
N ASN A 303 12.22 -4.14 -17.54
CA ASN A 303 10.98 -4.50 -18.22
C ASN A 303 11.23 -4.89 -19.68
N ILE A 304 10.41 -5.81 -20.19
CA ILE A 304 10.26 -6.12 -21.61
C ILE A 304 9.00 -5.40 -22.10
N ILE A 305 9.14 -4.54 -23.10
CA ILE A 305 8.05 -3.71 -23.63
C ILE A 305 8.05 -3.86 -25.15
N ASP A 306 7.18 -4.74 -25.64
CA ASP A 306 7.23 -5.23 -27.02
C ASP A 306 5.90 -5.06 -27.76
N GLY A 307 5.97 -4.55 -28.99
CA GLY A 307 4.82 -4.60 -29.90
C GLY A 307 3.64 -3.72 -29.49
N ASN A 308 3.88 -2.57 -28.85
CA ASN A 308 2.80 -1.64 -28.51
C ASN A 308 2.54 -0.66 -29.66
N GLY A 309 1.37 -0.81 -30.31
CA GLY A 309 1.18 -0.50 -31.73
C GLY A 309 0.88 0.96 -32.08
N GLU A 310 0.08 1.66 -31.27
CA GLU A 310 -0.37 3.01 -31.62
C GLU A 310 0.44 4.13 -30.93
N GLY A 311 1.03 3.86 -29.78
CA GLY A 311 1.70 4.86 -28.96
C GLY A 311 3.14 4.53 -28.57
N SER A 312 3.48 4.88 -27.33
CA SER A 312 4.85 4.78 -26.83
C SER A 312 5.05 3.47 -26.06
N GLY A 313 6.24 2.89 -26.16
CA GLY A 313 6.67 1.84 -25.25
C GLY A 313 6.73 2.37 -23.81
N ILE A 314 7.44 3.47 -23.62
CA ILE A 314 7.43 4.23 -22.35
C ILE A 314 7.21 5.71 -22.64
N GLU A 315 6.21 6.29 -22.01
CA GLU A 315 5.94 7.72 -22.01
C GLU A 315 5.89 8.28 -20.59
N ILE A 316 6.64 9.36 -20.35
CA ILE A 316 6.61 10.08 -19.07
C ILE A 316 6.32 11.55 -19.33
N GLN A 317 5.28 12.06 -18.70
CA GLN A 317 4.78 13.41 -18.84
C GLN A 317 4.82 14.18 -17.51
N ALA A 318 5.19 15.47 -17.57
CA ALA A 318 5.14 16.41 -16.45
C ALA A 318 5.88 15.93 -15.18
N ALA A 319 7.05 15.31 -15.35
CA ALA A 319 7.82 14.71 -14.26
C ALA A 319 9.06 15.54 -13.92
N MET A 320 9.23 15.95 -12.66
CA MET A 320 10.24 16.97 -12.31
C MET A 320 11.59 16.43 -11.82
N PHE A 321 11.63 15.35 -11.02
CA PHE A 321 12.89 14.85 -10.44
C PHE A 321 12.90 13.34 -10.18
N LYS A 322 14.12 12.77 -10.17
CA LYS A 322 14.44 11.39 -9.77
C LYS A 322 13.75 10.29 -10.59
N ASN A 323 13.54 10.53 -11.88
CA ASN A 323 12.99 9.51 -12.77
C ASN A 323 14.11 8.70 -13.44
N TYR A 324 14.02 7.38 -13.36
CA TYR A 324 15.01 6.45 -13.90
C TYR A 324 14.33 5.49 -14.88
N ILE A 325 14.78 5.48 -16.13
CA ILE A 325 14.40 4.48 -17.13
C ILE A 325 15.68 3.72 -17.45
N GLN A 326 15.82 2.51 -16.92
CA GLN A 326 17.08 1.78 -17.04
C GLN A 326 16.94 0.29 -17.26
N ARG A 327 17.83 -0.29 -18.08
CA ARG A 327 17.86 -1.74 -18.30
C ARG A 327 16.52 -2.32 -18.77
N ASN A 328 15.79 -1.60 -19.62
CA ASN A 328 14.56 -2.10 -20.25
C ASN A 328 14.84 -2.55 -21.69
N SER A 329 14.12 -3.57 -22.15
CA SER A 329 14.08 -3.98 -23.55
C SER A 329 12.82 -3.44 -24.20
N ILE A 330 12.96 -2.45 -25.07
CA ILE A 330 11.87 -1.69 -25.66
C ILE A 330 11.89 -1.90 -27.17
N THR A 331 10.97 -2.74 -27.66
CA THR A 331 11.03 -3.29 -29.01
C THR A 331 9.71 -3.16 -29.77
N ASN A 332 9.79 -2.96 -31.09
CA ASN A 332 8.62 -2.97 -31.97
C ASN A 332 7.49 -1.99 -31.60
N ASN A 333 7.79 -0.85 -30.97
CA ASN A 333 6.81 0.19 -30.65
C ASN A 333 6.82 1.33 -31.68
N THR A 334 5.75 2.14 -31.75
CA THR A 334 5.73 3.36 -32.59
C THR A 334 6.77 4.37 -32.11
N VAL A 335 6.78 4.69 -30.81
CA VAL A 335 7.89 5.40 -30.17
C VAL A 335 8.47 4.52 -29.05
N GLY A 336 9.79 4.33 -28.99
CA GLY A 336 10.41 3.57 -27.91
C GLY A 336 10.27 4.28 -26.55
N ILE A 337 10.94 5.42 -26.40
CA ILE A 337 10.82 6.29 -25.20
C ILE A 337 10.38 7.69 -25.63
N ASN A 338 9.29 8.20 -25.04
CA ASN A 338 8.81 9.56 -25.21
C ASN A 338 8.83 10.33 -23.88
N LEU A 339 9.43 11.52 -23.88
CA LEU A 339 9.48 12.39 -22.70
C LEU A 339 8.76 13.71 -22.97
N VAL A 340 7.79 14.07 -22.14
CA VAL A 340 6.97 15.27 -22.35
C VAL A 340 6.98 16.15 -21.11
N PHE A 341 7.44 17.41 -21.21
CA PHE A 341 7.53 18.33 -20.05
C PHE A 341 8.28 17.74 -18.84
N THR A 342 9.35 16.98 -19.07
CA THR A 342 10.13 16.34 -18.00
C THR A 342 11.42 17.07 -17.69
N LEU A 343 11.90 16.92 -16.45
CA LEU A 343 13.19 17.42 -15.99
C LEU A 343 14.00 16.30 -15.33
N PHE A 344 15.31 16.33 -15.54
CA PHE A 344 16.28 15.49 -14.80
C PHE A 344 16.03 13.97 -14.84
N THR A 345 15.41 13.44 -15.91
CA THR A 345 15.25 12.00 -16.13
C THR A 345 16.58 11.37 -16.53
N ILE A 346 16.93 10.22 -15.94
CA ILE A 346 18.10 9.42 -16.30
C ILE A 346 17.63 8.23 -17.14
N ILE A 347 18.15 8.13 -18.36
CA ILE A 347 17.83 7.08 -19.32
C ILE A 347 19.10 6.33 -19.69
N GLN A 348 19.28 5.13 -19.16
CA GLN A 348 20.54 4.41 -19.32
C GLN A 348 20.41 2.91 -19.46
N GLU A 349 21.36 2.30 -20.18
CA GLU A 349 21.43 0.85 -20.31
C GLU A 349 20.17 0.17 -20.89
N ASN A 350 19.34 0.88 -21.65
CA ASN A 350 18.16 0.31 -22.29
C ASN A 350 18.50 -0.27 -23.68
N ASN A 351 17.80 -1.32 -24.10
CA ASN A 351 17.77 -1.78 -25.48
C ASN A 351 16.60 -1.14 -26.20
N LEU A 352 16.86 -0.25 -27.16
CA LEU A 352 15.85 0.29 -28.06
C LEU A 352 16.06 -0.32 -29.45
N LEU A 353 15.20 -1.26 -29.82
CA LEU A 353 15.32 -2.06 -31.06
C LEU A 353 14.04 -1.96 -31.87
N GLN A 354 14.15 -1.87 -33.19
CA GLN A 354 13.02 -2.01 -34.12
C GLN A 354 11.80 -1.09 -33.89
N ASN A 355 11.86 -0.12 -32.98
CA ASN A 355 10.85 0.93 -32.85
C ASN A 355 10.86 1.83 -34.09
N GLN A 356 9.69 2.27 -34.57
CA GLN A 356 9.59 3.16 -35.72
C GLN A 356 10.37 4.46 -35.46
N GLN A 357 10.20 5.00 -34.25
CA GLN A 357 11.04 6.04 -33.69
C GLN A 357 11.64 5.57 -32.36
N GLN A 358 12.97 5.52 -32.26
CA GLN A 358 13.62 4.98 -31.05
C GLN A 358 13.35 5.83 -29.81
N ALA A 359 13.43 7.16 -29.94
CA ALA A 359 13.10 8.07 -28.84
C ALA A 359 12.66 9.44 -29.38
N PHE A 360 11.87 10.15 -28.58
CA PHE A 360 11.50 11.54 -28.79
C PHE A 360 11.40 12.28 -27.47
N PHE A 361 11.45 13.62 -27.53
CA PHE A 361 11.12 14.43 -26.38
C PHE A 361 10.49 15.76 -26.78
N THR A 362 9.57 16.25 -25.94
CA THR A 362 8.86 17.51 -26.08
C THR A 362 9.04 18.34 -24.81
N THR A 363 9.61 19.54 -24.95
CA THR A 363 9.84 20.50 -23.85
C THR A 363 10.41 19.84 -22.58
N SER A 364 11.35 18.92 -22.78
CA SER A 364 12.01 18.17 -21.71
C SER A 364 13.48 18.55 -21.63
N PHE A 365 13.96 18.85 -20.43
CA PHE A 365 15.29 19.42 -20.23
C PHE A 365 16.12 18.62 -19.22
N PHE A 366 17.44 18.76 -19.33
CA PHE A 366 18.43 18.16 -18.41
C PHE A 366 18.33 16.63 -18.25
N SER A 367 17.63 15.95 -19.16
CA SER A 367 17.60 14.49 -19.21
C SER A 367 18.95 13.95 -19.67
N LYS A 368 19.44 12.91 -18.98
CA LYS A 368 20.74 12.29 -19.25
C LYS A 368 20.53 10.96 -19.95
N TRP A 369 20.97 10.87 -21.20
CA TRP A 369 20.98 9.64 -21.98
C TRP A 369 22.39 9.05 -22.00
N GLN A 370 22.55 7.80 -21.59
CA GLN A 370 23.87 7.18 -21.51
C GLN A 370 23.80 5.67 -21.71
N GLN A 371 24.68 5.11 -22.54
CA GLN A 371 24.86 3.66 -22.65
C GLN A 371 23.59 2.92 -23.07
N ASN A 372 22.69 3.55 -23.81
CA ASN A 372 21.57 2.84 -24.42
C ASN A 372 22.03 2.18 -25.73
N TYR A 373 21.46 1.03 -26.07
CA TYR A 373 21.67 0.35 -27.35
C TYR A 373 20.58 0.77 -28.34
N TRP A 374 20.96 1.17 -29.56
CA TRP A 374 20.07 1.87 -30.50
C TRP A 374 19.96 1.13 -31.84
N ASN A 375 19.39 -0.08 -31.81
CA ASN A 375 19.23 -1.02 -32.94
C ASN A 375 20.56 -1.57 -33.52
N THR A 376 21.56 -0.72 -33.67
CA THR A 376 22.88 -1.05 -34.22
C THR A 376 24.00 -0.52 -33.33
N SER A 377 25.13 -1.22 -33.35
CA SER A 377 26.35 -0.79 -32.67
C SER A 377 26.87 0.54 -33.21
N ARG A 378 27.32 1.44 -32.33
CA ARG A 378 27.73 2.80 -32.68
C ARG A 378 29.03 3.20 -31.97
N ILE A 379 29.81 4.06 -32.64
CA ILE A 379 31.02 4.71 -32.09
C ILE A 379 30.76 6.19 -31.79
N LEU A 380 29.96 6.86 -32.63
CA LEU A 380 29.58 8.25 -32.47
C LEU A 380 28.38 8.41 -31.54
N PRO A 381 28.22 9.58 -30.88
CA PRO A 381 27.02 9.90 -30.12
C PRO A 381 25.73 9.65 -30.92
N LYS A 382 24.70 9.14 -30.27
CA LYS A 382 23.37 9.01 -30.88
C LYS A 382 22.61 10.30 -30.70
N ILE A 383 22.19 10.88 -31.83
CA ILE A 383 21.26 12.01 -31.85
C ILE A 383 19.87 11.53 -31.46
N ILE A 384 19.24 12.26 -30.56
CA ILE A 384 17.87 12.06 -30.10
C ILE A 384 17.09 13.29 -30.54
N PRO A 385 16.13 13.15 -31.48
CA PRO A 385 15.33 14.27 -31.94
C PRO A 385 14.30 14.66 -30.87
N GLY A 386 13.95 15.94 -30.86
CA GLY A 386 12.88 16.47 -30.02
C GLY A 386 12.45 17.85 -30.46
N GLN A 387 11.64 18.48 -29.63
CA GLN A 387 11.16 19.84 -29.84
C GLN A 387 11.01 20.56 -28.51
N PHE A 388 11.08 21.88 -28.53
CA PHE A 388 10.72 22.73 -27.40
C PHE A 388 9.70 23.77 -27.85
N GLY A 389 8.73 24.05 -26.99
CA GLY A 389 7.61 24.93 -27.28
C GLY A 389 6.46 24.76 -26.28
N GLY A 390 5.28 25.27 -26.63
CA GLY A 390 4.04 25.02 -25.89
C GLY A 390 3.31 26.30 -25.48
N MET A 391 2.73 26.33 -24.28
CA MET A 391 1.89 27.46 -23.83
C MET A 391 2.63 28.80 -23.79
N ILE A 392 3.94 28.80 -23.49
CA ILE A 392 4.77 30.01 -23.36
C ILE A 392 5.36 30.42 -24.73
N ILE A 393 5.71 29.44 -25.56
CA ILE A 393 6.29 29.66 -26.89
C ILE A 393 5.30 29.07 -27.89
N HIS A 394 4.46 29.92 -28.50
CA HIS A 394 3.39 29.56 -29.43
C HIS A 394 3.85 28.94 -30.77
N LYS A 395 5.07 28.38 -30.82
CA LYS A 395 5.64 27.63 -31.95
C LYS A 395 6.47 26.47 -31.41
N TRP A 396 6.41 25.34 -32.09
CA TRP A 396 7.30 24.21 -31.85
C TRP A 396 8.62 24.41 -32.58
N ILE A 397 9.72 24.41 -31.84
CA ILE A 397 11.07 24.59 -32.37
C ILE A 397 11.83 23.27 -32.22
N PRO A 398 12.44 22.73 -33.29
CA PRO A 398 13.24 21.52 -33.20
C PRO A 398 14.37 21.66 -32.17
N PHE A 399 14.62 20.60 -31.40
CA PHE A 399 15.70 20.51 -30.42
C PHE A 399 16.37 19.15 -30.49
N LEU A 400 17.59 19.05 -29.96
CA LEU A 400 18.37 17.81 -29.96
C LEU A 400 18.87 17.49 -28.56
N ASN A 401 18.85 16.20 -28.25
CA ASN A 401 19.58 15.63 -27.13
C ASN A 401 20.51 14.52 -27.65
N PHE A 402 21.40 14.02 -26.81
CA PHE A 402 22.44 13.07 -27.23
C PHE A 402 22.67 12.00 -26.18
N ASP A 403 22.72 10.74 -26.63
CA ASP A 403 23.44 9.70 -25.90
C ASP A 403 24.91 9.74 -26.33
N TRP A 404 25.75 10.30 -25.46
CA TRP A 404 27.16 10.53 -25.74
C TRP A 404 28.00 9.25 -25.79
N LYS A 405 27.53 8.17 -25.16
CA LYS A 405 28.26 6.90 -25.08
C LYS A 405 27.31 5.73 -25.32
N PRO A 406 26.76 5.56 -26.55
CA PRO A 406 25.88 4.44 -26.86
C PRO A 406 26.52 3.09 -26.55
N ALA A 407 25.71 2.12 -26.13
CA ALA A 407 26.17 0.75 -25.94
C ALA A 407 26.56 0.11 -27.27
N LYS A 408 27.54 -0.81 -27.23
CA LYS A 408 28.04 -1.51 -28.43
C LYS A 408 27.27 -2.78 -28.75
N ALA A 409 26.62 -3.37 -27.75
CA ALA A 409 25.84 -4.59 -27.83
C ALA A 409 24.58 -4.40 -26.97
N PRO A 410 23.49 -5.11 -27.28
CA PRO A 410 22.32 -5.12 -26.43
C PRO A 410 22.64 -5.78 -25.08
N TYR A 411 21.93 -5.36 -24.04
CA TYR A 411 21.99 -5.95 -22.71
C TYR A 411 21.14 -7.22 -22.64
N ASP A 412 21.58 -8.18 -21.82
CA ASP A 412 20.74 -9.30 -21.40
C ASP A 412 19.77 -8.80 -20.32
N ILE A 413 18.48 -8.81 -20.65
CA ILE A 413 17.38 -8.35 -19.80
C ILE A 413 16.43 -9.53 -19.68
N GLN A 414 16.44 -10.16 -18.52
CA GLN A 414 15.51 -11.24 -18.18
C GLN A 414 14.22 -10.61 -17.66
N GLY A 415 13.10 -10.95 -18.31
CA GLY A 415 11.76 -10.50 -17.95
C GLY A 415 11.14 -11.31 -16.82
#